data_AF-A0A938QCC2-F1
#
_entry.id   AF-A0A938QCC2-F1
#
_cell.length_a   1.000
_cell.length_b   1.000
_cell.length_c   1.000
_cell.angle_alpha   90.00
_cell.angle_beta   90.00
_cell.angle_gamma   90.00
#
_symmetry.space_group_name_H-M   'P 1'
#
loop_
_entity.id
_entity.type
_entity.pdbx_description
1 polymer ?
#
loop_
_entity_poly.entity_id
_entity_poly.type
_entity_poly.pdbx_seq_one_letter_code
_entity_poly.pdbx_strand_id
1 'polypeptide(L)' 'MKAGDPLKTIKPIRSQKTGVMLPREGTFVRTVENLGRQLILVNFGNAGEEYLFPDEIVPELKKA' A
#
# COMPACT_ATOMS: atom_id res chain seq x y z
N MET A 1 1.45 1.09 12.04
CA MET A 1 0.31 0.76 11.17
C MET A 1 -0.36 -0.49 11.71
N LYS A 2 -1.69 -0.52 11.75
CA LYS A 2 -2.53 -1.66 12.13
C LYS A 2 -3.38 -2.06 10.92
N ALA A 3 -3.61 -3.36 10.73
CA ALA A 3 -4.44 -3.85 9.63
C ALA A 3 -5.79 -3.12 9.63
N GLY A 4 -6.20 -2.61 8.47
CA GLY A 4 -7.37 -1.73 8.33
C GLY A 4 -7.05 -0.22 8.32
N ASP A 5 -5.83 0.20 8.64
CA ASP A 5 -5.46 1.63 8.57
C ASP A 5 -5.46 2.12 7.11
N PRO A 6 -6.00 3.32 6.84
CA PRO A 6 -5.90 3.95 5.53
C PRO A 6 -4.46 4.37 5.24
N LEU A 7 -4.06 4.21 3.99
CA LEU A 7 -2.76 4.59 3.45
C LEU A 7 -2.94 5.42 2.19
N LYS A 8 -2.02 6.37 1.98
CA LYS A 8 -1.89 7.10 0.72
C LYS A 8 -0.57 6.76 0.07
N THR A 9 -0.58 6.55 -1.24
CA THR A 9 0.65 6.43 -2.01
C THR A 9 1.30 7.81 -2.19
N ILE A 10 2.63 7.90 -2.18
CA ILE A 10 3.33 9.18 -2.40
C ILE A 10 3.35 9.60 -3.88
N LYS A 11 3.41 8.62 -4.79
CA LYS A 11 3.49 8.82 -6.25
C LYS A 11 2.52 7.87 -6.97
N PRO A 12 2.01 8.20 -8.17
CA PRO A 12 1.14 7.29 -8.90
C PRO A 12 1.83 5.93 -9.10
N ILE A 13 1.13 4.83 -8.80
CA ILE A 13 1.67 3.48 -8.91
C ILE A 13 0.83 2.72 -9.94
N ARG A 14 1.52 2.04 -10.85
CA ARG A 14 0.89 1.11 -11.79
C ARG A 14 1.00 -0.30 -11.22
N SER A 15 -0.10 -1.04 -11.17
CA SER A 15 -0.07 -2.43 -10.73
C SER A 15 0.86 -3.24 -11.64
N GLN A 16 1.71 -4.07 -11.03
CA GLN A 16 2.57 -4.97 -11.78
C GLN A 16 1.79 -6.16 -12.36
N LYS A 17 0.64 -6.50 -11.76
CA LYS A 17 -0.20 -7.63 -12.19
C LYS A 17 -1.12 -7.27 -13.34
N THR A 18 -1.78 -6.12 -13.26
CA THR A 18 -2.85 -5.75 -14.21
C THR A 18 -2.44 -4.62 -15.15
N GLY A 19 -1.35 -3.90 -14.86
CA GLY A 19 -0.95 -2.72 -15.60
C GLY A 19 -1.85 -1.50 -15.39
N VAL A 20 -2.88 -1.58 -14.53
CA VAL A 20 -3.79 -0.47 -14.25
C VAL A 20 -3.16 0.50 -13.25
N MET A 21 -3.49 1.79 -13.38
CA MET A 21 -3.12 2.79 -12.38
C MET A 21 -3.92 2.57 -11.09
N LEU A 22 -3.22 2.34 -9.98
CA LEU A 22 -3.84 2.13 -8.69
C LEU A 22 -4.45 3.44 -8.16
N PRO A 23 -5.56 3.37 -7.43
CA PRO A 23 -6.04 4.48 -6.61
C PRO A 23 -4.96 5.03 -5.69
N ARG A 24 -5.07 6.32 -5.35
CA ARG A 24 -4.09 6.98 -4.46
C ARG A 24 -4.23 6.54 -3.02
N GLU A 25 -5.39 6.04 -2.64
CA GLU A 25 -5.75 5.57 -1.31
C GLU A 25 -5.94 4.06 -1.32
N GLY A 26 -5.51 3.40 -0.25
CA GLY A 26 -5.71 1.98 -0.02
C GLY A 26 -5.70 1.65 1.46
N THR A 27 -5.94 0.38 1.78
CA THR A 27 -6.02 -0.09 3.16
C THR A 27 -4.83 -0.99 3.47
N PHE A 28 -4.13 -0.72 4.57
CA PHE A 28 -3.06 -1.59 5.02
C PHE A 28 -3.60 -2.96 5.41
N VAL A 29 -3.01 -4.03 4.85
CA VAL A 29 -3.35 -5.41 5.19
C VAL A 29 -2.33 -5.98 6.16
N ARG A 30 -1.06 -6.02 5.75
CA ARG A 30 0.05 -6.57 6.54
C ARG A 30 1.40 -6.14 6.00
N THR A 31 2.42 -6.37 6.81
CA THR A 31 3.82 -6.25 6.41
C THR A 31 4.43 -7.63 6.22
N VAL A 32 5.29 -7.79 5.21
CA VAL A 32 6.09 -8.99 4.99
C VAL A 32 7.55 -8.62 4.83
N GLU A 33 8.44 -9.50 5.27
CA GLU A 33 9.88 -9.40 5.00
C GLU A 33 10.25 -10.37 3.88
N ASN A 34 10.98 -9.88 2.88
CA ASN A 34 11.46 -10.66 1.76
C ASN A 34 12.89 -10.25 1.41
N LEU A 35 13.85 -11.17 1.54
CA LEU A 35 15.27 -10.94 1.24
C LEU A 35 15.84 -9.68 1.91
N GLY A 36 15.50 -9.46 3.19
CA GLY A 36 15.96 -8.30 3.96
C GLY A 36 15.28 -6.97 3.59
N ARG A 37 14.24 -7.01 2.74
CA ARG A 37 13.40 -5.86 2.42
C ARG A 37 12.03 -6.01 3.05
N GLN A 38 11.55 -4.92 3.61
CA GLN A 38 10.19 -4.82 4.11
C GLN A 38 9.26 -4.43 2.96
N LEU A 39 8.16 -5.16 2.80
CA LEU A 39 7.08 -4.85 1.86
C LEU A 39 5.76 -4.73 2.60
N ILE A 40 4.92 -3.83 2.12
CA ILE A 40 3.64 -3.50 2.72
C ILE A 40 2.55 -3.94 1.73
N LEU A 41 1.71 -4.89 2.16
CA LEU A 41 0.55 -5.29 1.38
C LEU A 41 -0.58 -4.28 1.59
N VAL A 42 -1.03 -3.69 0.50
CA VAL A 42 -2.09 -2.68 0.47
C VAL A 42 -3.23 -3.17 -0.41
N ASN A 43 -4.46 -3.06 0.09
CA ASN A 43 -5.68 -3.37 -0.66
C ASN A 43 -6.27 -2.08 -1.25
N PHE A 44 -6.41 -2.05 -2.58
CA PHE A 44 -6.95 -0.92 -3.35
C PHE A 44 -8.40 -1.15 -3.81
N GLY A 45 -9.15 -1.99 -3.09
CA GLY A 45 -10.52 -2.36 -3.42
C GLY A 45 -10.59 -3.12 -4.74
N ASN A 46 -11.38 -2.62 -5.69
CA ASN A 46 -11.60 -3.27 -6.99
C ASN A 46 -10.33 -3.35 -7.86
N ALA A 47 -9.31 -2.54 -7.57
CA ALA A 47 -8.01 -2.62 -8.26
C ALA A 47 -7.13 -3.78 -7.75
N GLY A 48 -7.51 -4.41 -6.62
CA GLY A 48 -6.83 -5.55 -6.02
C GLY A 48 -5.76 -5.17 -4.99
N GLU A 49 -4.93 -6.14 -4.64
CA GLU A 49 -3.86 -5.98 -3.65
C GLU A 49 -2.47 -5.91 -4.30
N GLU A 50 -1.66 -4.98 -3.82
CA GLU A 50 -0.29 -4.73 -4.30
C GLU A 50 0.69 -4.60 -3.14
N TYR A 51 1.91 -5.09 -3.35
CA TYR A 51 3.02 -4.89 -2.42
C TYR A 51 3.74 -3.59 -2.76
N LEU A 52 3.84 -2.70 -1.78
CA LEU A 52 4.53 -1.43 -1.89
C LEU A 52 5.73 -1.37 -0.94
N PHE A 53 6.71 -0.54 -1.28
CA PHE A 53 7.79 -0.23 -0.34
C PHE A 53 7.32 0.78 0.72
N PRO A 54 7.91 0.78 1.93
CA PRO A 54 7.57 1.73 2.99
C PRO A 54 7.71 3.20 2.60
N ASP A 55 8.65 3.53 1.72
CA ASP A 55 8.87 4.88 1.20
C ASP A 55 7.85 5.28 0.11
N GLU A 56 7.06 4.32 -0.40
CA GLU A 56 6.02 4.57 -1.39
C GLU A 56 4.67 4.97 -0.79
N ILE A 57 4.56 4.95 0.55
CA ILE A 57 3.33 5.26 1.27
C ILE A 57 3.52 6.34 2.33
N VAL A 58 2.43 7.06 2.60
CA VAL A 58 2.28 7.91 3.78
C VAL A 58 1.26 7.24 4.68
N PRO A 59 1.65 6.83 5.91
CA PRO A 59 0.67 6.45 6.92
C PRO A 59 -0.18 7.68 7.20
N GLU A 60 -1.50 7.58 6.99
CA GLU A 60 -2.38 8.64 7.43
C GLU A 60 -2.44 8.57 8.95
N LEU A 61 -1.62 9.38 9.62
CA LEU A 61 -1.70 9.60 11.05
C LEU A 61 -3.09 10.17 11.32
N LYS A 62 -4.01 9.31 11.77
CA LYS A 62 -5.22 9.79 12.43
C LYS A 62 -4.76 10.69 13.57
N LYS A 63 -4.91 12.01 13.40
CA LYS A 63 -4.86 12.93 14.53
C LYS A 63 -5.93 12.45 15.52
N ALA A 64 -5.47 12.12 16.73
CA ALA A 64 -6.31 11.76 17.86
C ALA A 64 -7.24 12.92 18.22
#